data_AF-A0A7V9C1W6-F1
#
_entry.id   AF-A0A7V9C1W6-F1
#
_cell.length_a   1.000
_cell.length_b   1.000
_cell.length_c   1.000
_cell.angle_alpha   90.00
_cell.angle_beta   90.00
_cell.angle_gamma   90.00
#
_symmetry.space_group_name_H-M   'P 1'
#
loop_
_entity.id
_entity.type
_entity.pdbx_description
1 polymer ?
#
loop_
_entity_poly.entity_id
_entity_poly.type
_entity_poly.pdbx_seq_one_letter_code
_entity_poly.pdbx_strand_id
1 'polypeptide(L)'
;MAESVDIGTERRPGETLRASSVSRSFAGVQALDGVTLEVARHEVVGLIGPNGAGKSTLVNLMTGFDEPSSGTVELEGRDVTGWSPQRRGRAGLARTFQHSRSFRELSVRENVEVAALGVGAGPRAARRRGEELLGLLGLR
;
A
#
# COMPACT_ATOMS: atom_id res chain seq x y z
N MET A 1 10.25 22.02 2.73
CA MET A 1 9.41 22.58 1.66
C MET A 1 9.09 21.44 0.71
N ALA A 2 7.87 20.92 0.75
CA ALA A 2 7.43 19.89 -0.20
C ALA A 2 6.62 20.62 -1.28
N GLU A 3 7.16 20.72 -2.48
CA GLU A 3 6.41 21.17 -3.65
C GLU A 3 5.45 20.06 -4.07
N SER A 4 4.18 20.42 -4.24
CA SER A 4 3.16 19.57 -4.85
C SER A 4 3.17 19.83 -6.36
N VAL A 5 3.38 18.77 -7.14
CA VAL A 5 3.17 18.82 -8.60
C VAL A 5 1.75 18.34 -8.85
N ASP A 6 0.87 19.27 -9.24
CA ASP A 6 -0.56 19.00 -9.44
C ASP A 6 -0.78 18.36 -10.83
N ILE A 7 -0.76 17.03 -10.88
CA ILE A 7 -1.17 16.24 -12.04
C ILE A 7 -2.70 16.15 -12.03
N GLY A 8 -3.35 17.17 -12.60
CA GLY A 8 -4.79 17.39 -12.56
C GLY A 8 -5.63 16.12 -12.72
N THR A 9 -6.26 15.70 -11.63
CA THR A 9 -7.35 14.73 -11.60
C THR A 9 -8.45 15.26 -10.69
N GLU A 10 -9.68 15.36 -11.22
CA GLU A 10 -10.84 15.79 -10.41
C GLU A 10 -11.06 14.79 -9.26
N ARG A 11 -10.96 15.29 -8.02
CA ARG A 11 -11.11 14.48 -6.81
C ARG A 11 -12.57 14.11 -6.58
N ARG A 12 -12.92 12.83 -6.72
CA ARG A 12 -14.23 12.30 -6.31
C ARG A 12 -14.20 11.94 -4.82
N PRO A 13 -15.14 12.46 -4.00
CA PRO A 13 -15.23 12.08 -2.59
C PRO A 13 -15.42 10.57 -2.42
N GLY A 14 -14.65 9.94 -1.53
CA GLY A 14 -14.82 8.53 -1.17
C GLY A 14 -14.04 7.51 -2.01
N GLU A 15 -13.27 7.94 -3.01
CA GLU A 15 -12.35 7.06 -3.76
C GLU A 15 -10.88 7.34 -3.38
N THR A 16 -10.58 7.37 -2.08
CA THR A 16 -9.25 7.78 -1.61
C THR A 16 -8.67 6.83 -0.55
N LEU A 17 -7.34 6.82 -0.46
CA LEU A 17 -6.60 6.32 0.70
C LEU A 17 -6.15 7.53 1.50
N ARG A 18 -6.60 7.65 2.75
CA ARG A 18 -6.38 8.84 3.56
C ARG A 18 -5.79 8.49 4.92
N ALA A 19 -4.78 9.22 5.33
CA ALA A 19 -4.28 9.28 6.70
C ALA A 19 -4.62 10.65 7.26
N SER A 20 -5.28 10.70 8.42
CA SER A 20 -5.72 11.94 9.07
C SER A 20 -5.00 12.09 10.41
N SER A 21 -4.11 13.09 10.49
CA SER A 21 -3.34 13.43 11.68
C SER A 21 -2.66 12.23 12.35
N VAL A 22 -2.08 11.33 11.55
CA VAL A 22 -1.44 10.12 12.08
C VAL A 22 -0.11 10.45 12.75
N SER A 23 0.05 9.96 13.97
CA SER A 23 1.32 10.01 14.71
C SER A 23 1.83 8.60 15.00
N ARG A 24 3.14 8.47 15.18
CA ARG A 24 3.76 7.22 15.64
C ARG A 24 5.08 7.52 16.33
N SER A 25 5.25 7.00 17.55
CA SER A 25 6.52 7.02 18.28
C SER A 25 7.05 5.61 18.52
N PHE A 26 8.37 5.44 18.50
CA PHE A 26 9.03 4.19 18.87
C PHE A 26 10.03 4.46 19.98
N ALA A 27 9.89 3.80 21.12
CA ALA A 27 10.81 3.92 22.27
C ALA A 27 11.18 5.39 22.62
N GLY A 28 10.19 6.29 22.58
CA GLY A 28 10.37 7.72 22.87
C GLY A 28 10.82 8.58 21.69
N VAL A 29 11.11 8.01 20.52
CA VAL A 29 11.45 8.75 19.30
C VAL A 29 10.19 8.96 18.46
N GLN A 30 9.83 10.21 18.20
CA GLN A 30 8.69 10.57 17.35
C GLN A 30 9.06 10.35 15.88
N ALA A 31 8.47 9.33 15.24
CA ALA A 31 8.71 9.02 13.84
C ALA A 31 7.73 9.74 12.90
N LEU A 32 6.51 9.99 13.36
CA LEU A 32 5.50 10.81 12.67
C LEU A 32 4.74 11.64 13.69
N ASP A 33 4.44 12.89 13.33
CA ASP A 33 3.73 13.84 14.18
C ASP A 33 2.59 14.51 13.41
N GLY A 34 1.36 14.04 13.64
CA GLY A 34 0.14 14.66 13.10
C GLY A 34 0.06 14.68 11.57
N VAL A 35 0.65 13.71 10.88
CA VAL A 35 0.76 13.72 9.41
C VAL A 35 -0.61 13.47 8.77
N THR A 36 -0.99 14.32 7.81
CA THR A 36 -2.18 14.12 6.98
C THR A 36 -1.78 13.97 5.54
N LEU A 37 -2.26 12.91 4.88
CA LEU A 37 -2.03 12.63 3.47
C LEU A 37 -3.29 12.00 2.89
N GLU A 38 -3.67 12.42 1.70
CA GLU A 38 -4.76 11.82 0.94
C GLU A 38 -4.25 11.49 -0.46
N VAL A 39 -4.55 10.28 -0.92
CA VAL A 39 -4.21 9.79 -2.25
C VAL A 39 -5.51 9.42 -2.95
N ALA A 40 -5.82 10.12 -4.04
CA ALA A 40 -7.01 9.84 -4.83
C ALA A 40 -6.82 8.60 -5.71
N ARG A 41 -7.93 8.01 -6.12
CA ARG A 41 -7.93 6.93 -7.11
C ARG A 41 -7.27 7.43 -8.42
N HIS A 42 -6.42 6.58 -8.98
CA HIS A 42 -5.59 6.86 -10.17
C HIS A 42 -4.52 7.94 -9.99
N GLU A 43 -4.30 8.43 -8.77
CA GLU A 43 -3.20 9.33 -8.46
C GLU A 43 -1.89 8.56 -8.24
N VAL A 44 -0.78 9.13 -8.71
CA VAL A 44 0.56 8.61 -8.44
C VAL A 44 1.30 9.62 -7.56
N VAL A 45 1.53 9.24 -6.30
CA VAL A 45 2.18 10.11 -5.31
C VAL A 45 3.58 9.62 -4.99
N GLY A 46 4.57 10.52 -5.09
CA GLY A 46 5.95 10.30 -4.67
C GLY A 46 6.21 10.82 -3.26
N LEU A 47 6.58 9.92 -2.33
CA LEU A 47 6.97 10.31 -0.97
C LEU A 47 8.51 10.41 -0.86
N ILE A 48 9.04 11.63 -0.78
CA ILE A 48 10.49 11.90 -0.79
C ILE A 48 10.93 12.57 0.52
N GLY A 49 12.14 12.26 0.97
CA GLY A 49 12.74 12.82 2.18
C GLY A 49 14.00 12.05 2.61
N PRO A 50 14.81 12.59 3.52
CA PRO A 50 16.04 11.93 3.97
C PRO A 50 15.76 10.62 4.73
N ASN A 51 16.81 9.82 4.96
CA ASN A 51 16.71 8.65 5.82
C ASN A 51 16.28 9.07 7.23
N GLY A 52 15.36 8.31 7.82
CA GLY A 52 14.78 8.65 9.13
C GLY A 52 13.60 9.63 9.09
N ALA A 53 13.24 10.22 7.95
CA ALA A 53 12.11 11.16 7.84
C ALA A 53 10.71 10.54 8.00
N GLY A 54 10.59 9.29 8.49
CA GLY A 54 9.29 8.64 8.72
C GLY A 54 8.60 8.06 7.48
N LYS A 55 9.20 8.09 6.28
CA LYS A 55 8.57 7.60 5.03
C LYS A 55 8.06 6.16 5.14
N SER A 56 8.93 5.23 5.54
CA SER A 56 8.57 3.82 5.70
C SER A 56 7.55 3.64 6.81
N THR A 57 7.61 4.46 7.87
CA THR A 57 6.61 4.48 8.95
C THR A 57 5.24 4.85 8.39
N LEU A 58 5.14 5.94 7.61
CA LEU A 58 3.87 6.38 7.03
C LEU A 58 3.26 5.30 6.13
N VAL A 59 4.08 4.70 5.25
CA VAL A 59 3.63 3.59 4.40
C VAL A 59 3.19 2.40 5.26
N ASN A 60 3.88 2.06 6.36
CA ASN A 60 3.47 0.99 7.26
C ASN A 60 2.10 1.26 7.89
N LEU A 61 1.86 2.47 8.40
CA LEU A 61 0.58 2.85 9.00
C LEU A 61 -0.56 2.78 7.97
N MET A 62 -0.35 3.36 6.79
CA MET A 62 -1.36 3.38 5.73
C MET A 62 -1.70 1.97 5.21
N THR A 63 -0.75 1.04 5.27
CA THR A 63 -0.92 -0.35 4.80
C THR A 63 -1.22 -1.36 5.91
N GLY A 64 -1.34 -0.90 7.17
CA GLY A 64 -1.68 -1.73 8.33
C GLY A 64 -0.56 -2.62 8.87
N PHE A 65 0.69 -2.42 8.43
CA PHE A 65 1.86 -3.15 8.95
C PHE A 65 2.40 -2.57 10.26
N ASP A 66 1.89 -1.41 10.64
CA ASP A 66 2.06 -0.81 11.96
C ASP A 66 0.80 -0.01 12.30
N GLU A 67 0.59 0.31 13.57
CA GLU A 67 -0.62 0.98 14.05
C GLU A 67 -0.30 2.40 14.53
N PRO A 68 -1.08 3.43 14.11
CA PRO A 68 -0.84 4.80 14.56
C PRO A 68 -1.03 4.90 16.08
N SER A 69 -0.24 5.73 16.76
CA SER A 69 -0.48 6.06 18.16
C SER A 69 -1.66 7.01 18.34
N SER A 70 -1.99 7.78 17.31
CA SER A 70 -3.16 8.66 17.22
C SER A 70 -3.46 8.96 15.75
N GLY A 71 -4.69 9.43 15.46
CA GLY A 71 -5.17 9.67 14.10
C GLY A 71 -5.81 8.44 13.48
N THR A 72 -6.24 8.56 12.21
CA THR A 72 -6.99 7.49 11.52
C THR A 72 -6.45 7.23 10.12
N VAL A 73 -6.71 6.03 9.61
CA VAL A 73 -6.51 5.66 8.21
C VAL A 73 -7.82 5.21 7.62
N GLU A 74 -8.21 5.80 6.49
CA GLU A 74 -9.42 5.48 5.75
C GLU A 74 -9.06 4.94 4.36
N LEU A 75 -9.80 3.92 3.92
CA LEU A 75 -9.75 3.39 2.56
C LEU A 75 -11.15 3.45 1.97
N GLU A 76 -11.32 4.25 0.93
CA GLU A 76 -12.61 4.48 0.27
C GLU A 76 -13.70 4.93 1.26
N GLY A 77 -13.35 5.89 2.12
CA GLY A 77 -14.24 6.41 3.17
C GLY A 77 -14.51 5.45 4.33
N ARG A 78 -13.91 4.25 4.36
CA ARG A 78 -14.04 3.30 5.47
C ARG A 78 -12.86 3.43 6.41
N ASP A 79 -13.10 3.59 7.71
CA ASP A 79 -12.03 3.53 8.71
C ASP A 79 -11.43 2.11 8.74
N VAL A 80 -10.16 2.04 8.36
CA VAL A 80 -9.36 0.81 8.32
C VAL A 80 -8.26 0.81 9.37
N THR A 81 -8.22 1.78 10.29
CA THR A 81 -7.11 2.00 11.24
C THR A 81 -6.69 0.70 11.95
N GLY A 82 -7.64 -0.03 12.54
CA GLY A 82 -7.40 -1.31 13.21
C GLY A 82 -7.43 -2.56 12.31
N TRP A 83 -7.53 -2.41 10.98
CA TRP A 83 -7.56 -3.55 10.06
C TRP A 83 -6.16 -4.11 9.83
N SER A 84 -6.03 -5.44 9.88
CA SER A 84 -4.80 -6.13 9.51
C SER A 84 -4.45 -5.93 8.02
N PRO A 85 -3.16 -6.07 7.64
CA PRO A 85 -2.73 -5.98 6.25
C PRO A 85 -3.51 -6.91 5.31
N GLN A 86 -3.82 -8.12 5.76
CA GLN A 86 -4.55 -9.11 4.97
C GLN A 86 -5.99 -8.67 4.70
N ARG A 87 -6.64 -8.05 5.70
CA ARG A 87 -8.00 -7.51 5.55
C ARG A 87 -8.00 -6.32 4.58
N ARG A 88 -7.01 -5.43 4.69
CA ARG A 88 -6.82 -4.30 3.75
C ARG A 88 -6.53 -4.80 2.32
N GLY A 89 -5.72 -5.83 2.17
CA GLY A 89 -5.44 -6.49 0.89
C GLY A 89 -6.70 -7.05 0.21
N ARG A 90 -7.56 -7.73 0.97
CA ARG A 90 -8.88 -8.20 0.46
C ARG A 90 -9.83 -7.06 0.11
N ALA A 91 -9.62 -5.87 0.67
CA ALA A 91 -10.36 -4.66 0.33
C ALA A 91 -9.72 -3.87 -0.83
N GLY A 92 -8.67 -4.38 -1.47
CA GLY A 92 -8.05 -3.78 -2.66
C GLY A 92 -6.76 -3.00 -2.41
N LEU A 93 -6.28 -2.91 -1.16
CA LEU A 93 -5.02 -2.22 -0.85
C LEU A 93 -3.83 -3.19 -0.86
N ALA A 94 -3.07 -3.19 -1.96
CA ALA A 94 -1.86 -3.98 -2.09
C ALA A 94 -0.60 -3.19 -1.74
N ARG A 95 0.43 -3.88 -1.26
CA ARG A 95 1.74 -3.30 -0.91
C ARG A 95 2.87 -4.13 -1.49
N THR A 96 3.88 -3.45 -2.03
CA THR A 96 5.21 -4.02 -2.31
C THR A 96 6.22 -3.58 -1.26
N PHE A 97 7.35 -4.30 -1.17
CA PHE A 97 8.42 -4.01 -0.22
C PHE A 97 9.72 -3.66 -0.97
N GLN A 98 10.58 -2.87 -0.33
CA GLN A 98 11.88 -2.46 -0.89
C GLN A 98 12.76 -3.65 -1.30
N HIS A 99 12.65 -4.77 -0.58
CA HIS A 99 13.25 -6.04 -0.97
C HIS A 99 12.14 -7.02 -1.32
N SER A 100 12.16 -7.53 -2.56
CA SER A 100 11.24 -8.57 -3.00
C SER A 100 11.43 -9.81 -2.13
N ARG A 101 10.36 -10.24 -1.47
CA ARG A 101 10.32 -11.53 -0.77
C ARG A 101 9.64 -12.54 -1.67
N SER A 102 10.43 -13.18 -2.53
CA SER A 102 9.96 -14.29 -3.37
C SER A 102 10.03 -15.61 -2.60
N PHE A 103 9.09 -16.50 -2.87
CA PHE A 103 9.11 -17.89 -2.41
C PHE A 103 10.12 -18.66 -3.26
N ARG A 104 11.21 -19.12 -2.63
CA ARG A 104 12.33 -19.73 -3.33
C ARG A 104 12.02 -21.12 -3.87
N GLU A 105 11.10 -21.85 -3.24
CA GLU A 105 10.66 -23.15 -3.73
C GLU A 105 9.66 -23.06 -4.90
N LEU A 106 9.21 -21.85 -5.25
CA LEU A 106 8.25 -21.62 -6.32
C LEU A 106 8.93 -21.05 -7.57
N SER A 107 8.46 -21.46 -8.74
CA SER A 107 8.83 -20.82 -10.00
C SER A 107 8.41 -19.34 -10.02
N VAL A 108 8.97 -18.58 -10.97
CA VAL A 108 8.58 -17.17 -11.19
C VAL A 108 7.08 -17.03 -11.41
N ARG A 109 6.49 -17.92 -12.21
CA ARG A 109 5.05 -17.93 -12.47
C ARG A 109 4.25 -18.20 -11.20
N GLU A 110 4.60 -19.22 -10.44
CA GLU A 110 3.91 -19.53 -9.18
C GLU A 110 4.01 -18.38 -8.18
N ASN A 111 5.17 -17.71 -8.09
CA ASN A 111 5.32 -16.50 -7.28
C ASN A 111 4.32 -15.40 -7.65
N VAL A 112 4.06 -15.18 -8.94
CA VAL A 112 3.08 -14.18 -9.41
C VAL A 112 1.64 -14.64 -9.15
N GLU A 113 1.34 -15.94 -9.31
CA GLU A 113 0.02 -16.52 -9.08
C GLU A 113 -0.43 -16.47 -7.62
N VAL A 114 0.51 -16.58 -6.66
CA VAL A 114 0.23 -16.59 -5.21
C VAL A 114 -0.62 -15.39 -4.76
N ALA A 115 -0.37 -14.19 -5.30
CA ALA A 115 -1.13 -13.00 -4.92
C ALA A 115 -2.61 -13.13 -5.29
N ALA A 116 -2.92 -13.66 -6.49
CA ALA A 116 -4.29 -13.87 -6.95
C ALA A 116 -4.99 -14.98 -6.14
N LEU A 117 -4.27 -16.08 -5.85
CA LEU A 117 -4.78 -17.15 -5.00
C LEU A 117 -5.08 -16.66 -3.57
N GLY A 118 -4.20 -15.83 -3.01
CA GLY A 118 -4.33 -15.29 -1.65
C GLY A 118 -5.55 -14.39 -1.43
N VAL A 119 -6.09 -13.80 -2.50
CA VAL A 119 -7.33 -13.01 -2.47
C VAL A 119 -8.57 -13.79 -2.92
N GLY A 120 -8.45 -15.11 -3.14
CA GLY A 120 -9.56 -16.01 -3.40
C GLY A 120 -9.83 -16.34 -4.87
N ALA A 121 -8.94 -16.00 -5.80
CA ALA A 121 -9.09 -16.42 -7.20
C ALA A 121 -8.94 -17.95 -7.33
N GLY A 122 -9.72 -18.57 -8.22
CA GLY A 122 -9.53 -19.98 -8.56
C GLY A 122 -8.23 -20.22 -9.34
N PRO A 123 -7.65 -21.44 -9.30
CA PRO A 123 -6.34 -21.72 -9.92
C PRO A 123 -6.24 -21.32 -11.40
N ARG A 124 -7.29 -21.57 -12.19
CA ARG A 124 -7.32 -21.18 -13.61
C ARG A 124 -7.26 -19.67 -13.81
N ALA A 125 -7.96 -18.90 -12.96
CA ALA A 125 -7.96 -17.45 -13.04
C ALA A 125 -6.62 -16.86 -12.58
N ALA A 126 -6.03 -17.42 -11.51
CA ALA A 126 -4.71 -17.04 -11.04
C ALA A 126 -3.64 -17.26 -12.12
N ARG A 127 -3.64 -18.45 -12.75
CA ARG A 127 -2.73 -18.77 -13.85
C ARG A 127 -2.84 -17.82 -15.03
N ARG A 128 -4.06 -17.59 -15.53
CA ARG A 128 -4.31 -16.66 -16.63
C ARG A 128 -3.77 -15.26 -16.29
N ARG A 129 -4.04 -14.78 -15.08
CA ARG A 129 -3.56 -13.47 -14.64
C ARG A 129 -2.04 -13.42 -14.50
N GLY A 130 -1.41 -14.51 -14.02
CA GLY A 130 0.03 -14.65 -13.96
C GLY A 130 0.67 -14.57 -15.35
N GLU A 131 0.15 -15.31 -16.31
CA GLU A 131 0.64 -15.31 -17.70
C GLU A 131 0.50 -13.92 -18.36
N GLU A 132 -0.62 -13.21 -18.14
CA GLU A 132 -0.80 -11.83 -18.59
C GLU A 132 0.27 -10.89 -18.03
N LEU A 133 0.50 -10.92 -16.71
CA LEU A 133 1.46 -10.04 -16.04
C LEU A 133 2.90 -10.34 -16.46
N LEU A 134 3.26 -11.61 -16.61
CA LEU A 134 4.58 -12.01 -17.09
C LEU A 134 4.79 -11.58 -18.55
N GLY A 135 3.77 -11.69 -19.39
CA GLY A 135 3.79 -11.20 -20.77
C GLY A 135 4.04 -9.69 -20.85
N LEU A 136 3.40 -8.90 -19.98
CA LEU A 136 3.63 -7.45 -19.90
C LEU A 136 5.07 -7.09 -19.51
N LEU A 137 5.74 -7.95 -18.75
CA LEU A 137 7.11 -7.77 -18.29
C LEU A 137 8.16 -8.39 -19.22
N GLY A 138 7.74 -9.03 -20.31
CA GLY A 138 8.64 -9.73 -21.23
C GLY A 138 9.26 -11.00 -20.66
N LEU A 139 8.70 -11.55 -19.58
CA LEU A 139 9.13 -12.80 -18.95
C LEU A 139 8.23 -13.92 -19.50
N ARG A 140 8.79 -14.87 -20.26
CA ARG A 140 8.05 -16.02 -20.79
C ARG A 140 8.64 -17.32 -20.26
#